data_AF-A0A536U3T6-F1
#
_entry.id   AF-A0A536U3T6-F1
#
_cell.length_a   1.000
_cell.length_b   1.000
_cell.length_c   1.000
_cell.angle_alpha   90.00
_cell.angle_beta   90.00
_cell.angle_gamma   90.00
#
_symmetry.space_group_name_H-M   'P 1'
#
loop_
_entity.id
_entity.type
_entity.pdbx_description
1 polymer ?
#
loop_
_entity_poly.entity_id
_entity_poly.type
_entity_poly.pdbx_seq_one_letter_code
_entity_poly.pdbx_strand_id
1 'polypeptide(L)'
;MPGIVPRAVILTVLLWTVAEVSADSLDDGAEWRMPARDYANTRFSPLDEITPSNASQLQLAFSFSTGVEKGHEAAPIVVGDTMYVVTPYPNYVFAFDLTKPGANVKWKFDPKTNASAQGVACCDVVNRGAVYAEGRLFFNTLDNHAIALEATSGKEVWRAKLGEIQLGQTITMAPLVVKGKVLVGNS
;
A
#
# COMPACT_ATOMS: atom_id res chain seq x y z
N MET A 1 -36.55 62.87 12.44
CA MET A 1 -36.71 61.41 12.32
C MET A 1 -36.00 60.96 11.05
N PRO A 2 -34.78 60.43 11.11
CA PRO A 2 -34.08 59.92 9.93
C PRO A 2 -34.47 58.45 9.68
N GLY A 3 -34.90 58.17 8.44
CA GLY A 3 -35.31 56.85 7.97
C GLY A 3 -34.14 55.89 7.80
N ILE A 4 -34.40 54.63 8.14
CA ILE A 4 -33.47 53.49 8.10
C ILE A 4 -33.22 53.09 6.65
N VAL A 5 -31.96 53.06 6.23
CA VAL A 5 -31.51 52.46 4.96
C VAL A 5 -31.22 50.97 5.21
N PRO A 6 -31.82 50.02 4.47
CA PRO A 6 -31.51 48.61 4.65
C PRO A 6 -30.18 48.28 3.97
N ARG A 7 -29.20 47.83 4.75
CA ARG A 7 -27.97 47.21 4.24
C ARG A 7 -28.31 45.81 3.72
N ALA A 8 -28.23 45.62 2.41
CA ALA A 8 -28.24 44.30 1.80
C ALA A 8 -26.93 43.57 2.15
N VAL A 9 -27.03 42.44 2.86
CA VAL A 9 -25.91 41.53 3.11
C VAL A 9 -25.81 40.60 1.91
N ILE A 10 -24.75 40.73 1.12
CA ILE A 10 -24.43 39.79 0.04
C ILE A 10 -23.82 38.54 0.69
N LEU A 11 -24.57 37.44 0.70
CA LEU A 11 -24.11 36.14 1.14
C LEU A 11 -23.41 35.44 -0.03
N THR A 12 -22.08 35.54 -0.10
CA THR A 12 -21.28 34.81 -1.08
C THR A 12 -21.18 33.35 -0.65
N VAL A 13 -21.99 32.48 -1.24
CA VAL A 13 -21.86 31.02 -1.08
C VAL A 13 -20.69 30.56 -1.95
N LEU A 14 -19.53 30.29 -1.33
CA LEU A 14 -18.45 29.56 -1.98
C LEU A 14 -18.89 28.10 -2.15
N LEU A 15 -19.36 27.78 -3.35
CA LEU A 15 -19.55 26.41 -3.81
C LEU A 15 -18.17 25.78 -4.00
N TRP A 16 -17.71 25.03 -3.00
CA TRP A 16 -16.61 24.09 -3.18
C TRP A 16 -17.16 22.92 -3.98
N THR A 17 -16.81 22.83 -5.26
CA THR A 17 -16.96 21.58 -6.01
C THR A 17 -16.07 20.54 -5.34
N VAL A 18 -16.67 19.60 -4.62
CA VAL A 18 -16.00 18.33 -4.31
C VAL A 18 -15.86 17.63 -5.65
N ALA A 19 -14.65 17.60 -6.20
CA ALA A 19 -14.37 16.69 -7.29
C ALA A 19 -14.55 15.28 -6.73
N GLU A 20 -15.59 14.57 -7.17
CA GLU A 20 -15.65 13.13 -7.00
C GLU A 20 -14.44 12.54 -7.70
N VAL A 21 -13.49 12.02 -6.93
CA VAL A 21 -12.42 11.19 -7.46
C VAL A 21 -13.11 9.92 -7.96
N SER A 22 -13.40 9.88 -9.26
CA SER A 22 -13.76 8.65 -9.94
C SER A 22 -12.63 7.65 -9.76
N ALA A 23 -12.96 6.42 -9.39
CA ALA A 23 -12.00 5.33 -9.20
C ALA A 23 -11.31 4.89 -10.51
N ASP A 24 -11.64 5.53 -11.64
CA ASP A 24 -11.43 5.04 -13.00
C ASP A 24 -10.51 5.91 -13.86
N SER A 25 -9.95 7.00 -13.34
CA SER A 25 -9.07 7.85 -14.15
C SER A 25 -7.59 7.57 -13.86
N LEU A 26 -6.92 6.96 -14.85
CA LEU A 26 -5.47 6.69 -15.01
C LEU A 26 -4.97 5.26 -14.73
N ASP A 27 -5.72 4.21 -15.05
CA ASP A 27 -5.15 2.85 -15.13
C ASP A 27 -5.47 2.28 -16.53
N ASP A 28 -4.49 2.27 -17.42
CA ASP A 28 -4.54 1.58 -18.73
C ASP A 28 -4.50 0.04 -18.57
N GLY A 29 -4.60 -0.44 -17.33
CA GLY A 29 -4.50 -1.84 -16.97
C GLY A 29 -3.10 -2.23 -16.50
N ALA A 30 -2.10 -1.35 -16.59
CA ALA A 30 -0.72 -1.67 -16.29
C ALA A 30 -0.37 -1.63 -14.79
N GLU A 31 -1.13 -0.92 -13.96
CA GLU A 31 -0.80 -0.79 -12.55
C GLU A 31 -1.19 -2.03 -11.72
N TRP A 32 -0.64 -2.19 -10.53
CA TRP A 32 -1.03 -3.24 -9.60
C TRP A 32 -1.06 -2.68 -8.19
N ARG A 33 -2.15 -2.00 -7.82
CA ARG A 33 -2.24 -1.18 -6.59
C ARG A 33 -2.48 -1.98 -5.30
N MET A 34 -2.93 -3.23 -5.41
CA MET A 34 -3.29 -4.07 -4.27
C MET A 34 -2.95 -5.53 -4.55
N PRO A 35 -2.78 -6.40 -3.53
CA PRO A 35 -2.22 -7.74 -3.74
C PRO A 35 -2.99 -8.61 -4.73
N ALA A 36 -4.31 -8.42 -4.83
CA ALA A 36 -5.20 -9.18 -5.71
C ALA A 36 -5.59 -8.47 -7.01
N ARG A 37 -4.84 -7.42 -7.40
CA ARG A 37 -5.07 -6.51 -8.55
C ARG A 37 -6.31 -5.63 -8.43
N ASP A 38 -7.48 -6.22 -8.21
CA ASP A 38 -8.77 -5.54 -8.18
C ASP A 38 -9.61 -5.94 -6.96
N TYR A 39 -10.70 -5.21 -6.74
CA TYR A 39 -11.63 -5.46 -5.62
C TYR A 39 -12.42 -6.76 -5.76
N ALA A 40 -12.53 -7.31 -6.98
CA ALA A 40 -13.14 -8.62 -7.21
C ALA A 40 -12.15 -9.77 -6.93
N ASN A 41 -10.89 -9.45 -6.63
CA ASN A 41 -9.78 -10.38 -6.41
C ASN A 41 -9.50 -11.31 -7.60
N THR A 42 -9.68 -10.84 -8.84
CA THR A 42 -9.51 -11.70 -10.02
C THR A 42 -8.05 -12.06 -10.29
N ARG A 43 -7.11 -11.20 -9.87
CA ARG A 43 -5.67 -11.28 -10.20
C ARG A 43 -5.40 -11.28 -11.71
N PHE A 44 -6.34 -10.79 -12.53
CA PHE A 44 -6.23 -10.75 -13.98
C PHE A 44 -5.57 -9.44 -14.44
N SER A 45 -4.66 -9.54 -15.41
CA SER A 45 -4.07 -8.38 -16.10
C SER A 45 -4.55 -8.35 -17.55
N PRO A 46 -4.99 -7.19 -18.08
CA PRO A 46 -5.35 -7.07 -19.49
C PRO A 46 -4.14 -6.92 -20.42
N LEU A 47 -2.91 -6.82 -19.90
CA LEU A 47 -1.69 -6.69 -20.70
C LEU A 47 -1.45 -7.96 -21.53
N ASP A 48 -1.11 -7.77 -22.81
CA ASP A 48 -0.96 -8.83 -23.81
C ASP A 48 0.40 -8.84 -24.52
N GLU A 49 1.37 -8.04 -24.05
CA GLU A 49 2.73 -8.03 -24.61
C GLU A 49 3.41 -9.40 -24.50
N ILE A 50 3.23 -10.06 -23.35
CA ILE A 50 3.69 -11.43 -23.11
C ILE A 50 2.55 -12.39 -23.42
N THR A 51 2.78 -13.26 -24.40
CA THR A 51 1.81 -14.23 -24.89
C THR A 51 2.41 -15.64 -24.88
N PRO A 52 1.60 -16.71 -25.03
CA PRO A 52 2.15 -18.06 -25.16
C PRO A 52 3.16 -18.25 -26.29
N SER A 53 3.12 -17.40 -27.34
CA SER A 53 4.03 -17.52 -28.50
C SER A 53 5.41 -16.92 -28.25
N ASN A 54 5.55 -15.98 -27.31
CA ASN A 54 6.82 -15.29 -27.02
C ASN A 54 7.33 -15.48 -25.58
N ALA A 55 6.57 -16.12 -24.68
CA ALA A 55 6.97 -16.33 -23.28
C ALA A 55 8.31 -17.07 -23.11
N SER A 56 8.72 -17.89 -24.09
CA SER A 56 10.02 -18.55 -24.12
C SER A 56 11.22 -17.59 -24.27
N GLN A 57 10.97 -16.33 -24.65
CA GLN A 57 11.99 -15.31 -24.83
C GLN A 57 12.23 -14.47 -23.57
N LEU A 58 11.47 -14.70 -22.49
CA LEU A 58 11.62 -13.97 -21.24
C LEU A 58 13.03 -14.15 -20.66
N GLN A 59 13.60 -13.02 -20.24
CA GLN A 59 14.89 -12.96 -19.57
C GLN A 59 14.75 -12.19 -18.27
N LEU A 60 15.66 -12.46 -17.32
CA LEU A 60 15.73 -11.70 -16.08
C LEU A 60 16.08 -10.24 -16.39
N ALA A 61 15.15 -9.32 -16.14
CA ALA A 61 15.40 -7.89 -16.29
C ALA A 61 16.29 -7.34 -15.16
N PHE A 62 15.98 -7.68 -13.91
CA PHE A 62 16.80 -7.41 -12.74
C PHE A 62 16.41 -8.30 -11.55
N SER A 63 17.27 -8.35 -10.54
CA SER A 63 16.97 -8.98 -9.26
C SER A 63 17.36 -8.06 -8.09
N PHE A 64 16.75 -8.29 -6.93
CA PHE A 64 17.04 -7.58 -5.70
C PHE A 64 16.98 -8.55 -4.53
N SER A 65 17.99 -8.50 -3.65
CA SER A 65 17.94 -9.19 -2.37
C SER A 65 17.33 -8.27 -1.33
N THR A 66 16.26 -8.72 -0.67
CA THR A 66 15.62 -7.98 0.44
C THR A 66 16.51 -7.89 1.68
N GLY A 67 17.53 -8.75 1.77
CA GLY A 67 18.37 -8.92 2.96
C GLY A 67 17.62 -9.52 4.15
N VAL A 68 16.48 -10.17 3.89
CA VAL A 68 15.64 -10.82 4.90
C VAL A 68 15.40 -12.26 4.42
N GLU A 69 15.46 -13.21 5.34
CA GLU A 69 15.17 -14.62 5.09
C GLU A 69 13.69 -14.94 5.37
N LYS A 70 13.29 -16.21 5.32
CA LYS A 70 11.91 -16.71 5.60
C LYS A 70 10.91 -16.50 4.46
N GLY A 71 9.66 -16.92 4.66
CA GLY A 71 8.61 -16.92 3.65
C GLY A 71 8.26 -15.52 3.14
N HIS A 72 8.52 -15.29 1.85
CA HIS A 72 8.11 -14.07 1.14
C HIS A 72 6.77 -14.29 0.43
N GLU A 73 5.66 -13.96 1.10
CA GLU A 73 4.31 -14.10 0.54
C GLU A 73 3.79 -12.84 -0.16
N ALA A 74 4.35 -11.66 0.16
CA ALA A 74 3.89 -10.39 -0.36
C ALA A 74 4.15 -10.27 -1.87
N ALA A 75 3.06 -10.09 -2.63
CA ALA A 75 3.17 -9.64 -4.01
C ALA A 75 3.66 -8.18 -4.05
N PRO A 76 4.62 -7.84 -4.92
CA PRO A 76 4.93 -6.44 -5.20
C PRO A 76 3.69 -5.71 -5.70
N ILE A 77 3.57 -4.43 -5.37
CA ILE A 77 2.56 -3.53 -5.94
C ILE A 77 3.24 -2.44 -6.75
N VAL A 78 2.64 -2.03 -7.85
CA VAL A 78 3.21 -1.05 -8.80
C VAL A 78 2.21 0.07 -9.03
N VAL A 79 2.65 1.31 -8.83
CA VAL A 79 1.84 2.53 -9.03
C VAL A 79 2.70 3.58 -9.71
N GLY A 80 2.29 4.01 -10.89
CA GLY A 80 3.12 4.75 -11.84
C GLY A 80 4.48 4.06 -12.00
N ASP A 81 5.54 4.86 -11.91
CA ASP A 81 6.92 4.37 -12.03
C ASP A 81 7.50 3.87 -10.70
N THR A 82 6.69 3.50 -9.72
CA THR A 82 7.19 3.01 -8.41
C THR A 82 6.66 1.63 -8.08
N MET A 83 7.59 0.70 -7.83
CA MET A 83 7.29 -0.62 -7.26
C MET A 83 7.52 -0.62 -5.76
N TYR A 84 6.64 -1.26 -5.00
CA TYR A 84 6.77 -1.42 -3.55
C TYR A 84 6.80 -2.89 -3.17
N VAL A 85 7.70 -3.24 -2.26
CA VAL A 85 7.89 -4.61 -1.76
C VAL A 85 7.89 -4.60 -0.24
N VAL A 86 7.13 -5.52 0.36
CA VAL A 86 7.11 -5.75 1.81
C VAL A 86 7.79 -7.08 2.11
N THR A 87 8.69 -7.10 3.09
CA THR A 87 9.36 -8.35 3.51
C THR A 87 8.54 -9.10 4.56
N PRO A 88 8.84 -10.38 4.83
CA PRO A 88 8.54 -10.99 6.14
C PRO A 88 9.17 -10.16 7.28
N TYR A 89 8.97 -10.60 8.53
CA TYR A 89 9.61 -9.96 9.69
C TYR A 89 11.08 -9.61 9.40
N PRO A 90 11.53 -8.36 9.64
CA PRO A 90 10.89 -7.32 10.47
C PRO A 90 9.89 -6.41 9.73
N ASN A 91 9.41 -6.82 8.56
CA ASN A 91 8.41 -6.11 7.74
C ASN A 91 8.95 -4.80 7.14
N TYR A 92 10.16 -4.83 6.57
CA TYR A 92 10.68 -3.71 5.79
C TYR A 92 9.78 -3.43 4.59
N VAL A 93 9.68 -2.15 4.24
CA VAL A 93 9.07 -1.72 2.96
C VAL A 93 10.15 -1.07 2.11
N PHE A 94 10.28 -1.52 0.87
CA PHE A 94 11.16 -0.93 -0.13
C PHE A 94 10.33 -0.28 -1.21
N ALA A 95 10.74 0.90 -1.69
CA ALA A 95 10.23 1.51 -2.90
C ALA A 95 11.32 1.59 -3.96
N PHE A 96 11.01 1.19 -5.18
CA PHE A 96 11.94 1.18 -6.31
C PHE A 96 11.51 2.18 -7.38
N ASP A 97 12.47 2.88 -7.96
CA ASP A 97 12.30 3.77 -9.11
C ASP A 97 12.41 2.97 -10.40
N LEU A 98 11.28 2.71 -11.06
CA LEU A 98 11.22 1.95 -12.31
C LEU A 98 11.65 2.76 -13.54
N THR A 99 11.87 4.07 -13.41
CA THR A 99 12.43 4.90 -14.49
C THR A 99 13.93 4.65 -14.72
N LYS A 100 14.56 3.91 -13.79
CA LYS A 100 15.99 3.60 -13.81
C LYS A 100 16.20 2.10 -13.97
N PRO A 101 17.25 1.67 -14.69
CA PRO A 101 17.57 0.25 -14.80
C PRO A 101 17.96 -0.34 -13.44
N GLY A 102 17.62 -1.61 -13.24
CA GLY A 102 17.98 -2.37 -12.04
C GLY A 102 17.13 -2.05 -10.81
N ALA A 103 17.59 -2.50 -9.64
CA ALA A 103 16.87 -2.35 -8.37
C ALA A 103 17.17 -0.99 -7.68
N ASN A 104 16.77 0.12 -8.32
CA ASN A 104 17.03 1.45 -7.78
C ASN A 104 16.09 1.78 -6.60
N VAL A 105 16.57 1.60 -5.36
CA VAL A 105 15.78 1.88 -4.15
C VAL A 105 15.65 3.40 -3.93
N LYS A 106 14.42 3.93 -3.99
CA LYS A 106 14.08 5.32 -3.65
C LYS A 106 14.16 5.57 -2.15
N TRP A 107 13.55 4.66 -1.40
CA TRP A 107 13.51 4.71 0.06
C TRP A 107 13.27 3.31 0.61
N LYS A 108 13.67 3.14 1.88
CA LYS A 108 13.41 1.95 2.69
C LYS A 108 12.80 2.41 4.00
N PHE A 109 11.71 1.75 4.41
CA PHE A 109 11.10 1.94 5.72
C PHE A 109 11.41 0.75 6.63
N ASP A 110 11.83 1.06 7.86
CA ASP A 110 12.02 0.09 8.92
C ASP A 110 10.99 0.36 10.02
N PRO A 111 9.97 -0.51 10.18
CA PRO A 111 8.89 -0.29 11.14
C PRO A 111 9.31 -0.47 12.60
N LYS A 112 10.52 -1.00 12.87
CA LYS A 112 11.00 -1.38 14.21
C LYS A 112 10.08 -2.37 14.91
N THR A 113 9.56 -3.35 14.17
CA THR A 113 8.67 -4.42 14.66
C THR A 113 9.28 -5.14 15.85
N ASN A 114 8.49 -5.34 16.91
CA ASN A 114 8.93 -6.04 18.12
C ASN A 114 9.34 -7.49 17.81
N ALA A 115 10.60 -7.83 18.10
CA ALA A 115 11.17 -9.15 17.84
C ALA A 115 10.44 -10.30 18.55
N SER A 116 9.80 -10.04 19.70
CA SER A 116 9.03 -11.03 20.44
C SER A 116 7.80 -11.54 19.68
N ALA A 117 7.31 -10.78 18.69
CA ALA A 117 6.19 -11.23 17.83
C ALA A 117 6.53 -12.51 17.05
N GLN A 118 7.81 -12.76 16.76
CA GLN A 118 8.23 -13.99 16.08
C GLN A 118 7.93 -15.25 16.91
N GLY A 119 7.95 -15.15 18.25
CA GLY A 119 7.73 -16.29 19.14
C GLY A 119 6.27 -16.72 19.28
N VAL A 120 5.33 -15.92 18.76
CA VAL A 120 3.88 -16.18 18.85
C VAL A 120 3.24 -16.41 17.48
N ALA A 121 3.98 -16.25 16.39
CA ALA A 121 3.50 -16.56 15.04
C ALA A 121 3.43 -18.09 14.82
N CYS A 122 2.26 -18.61 14.44
CA CYS A 122 2.06 -20.05 14.29
C CYS A 122 2.79 -20.69 13.11
N CYS A 123 3.01 -19.91 12.05
CA CYS A 123 3.05 -20.44 10.69
C CYS A 123 4.10 -19.69 9.84
N ASP A 124 5.29 -19.50 10.42
CA ASP A 124 6.34 -18.58 9.93
C ASP A 124 5.99 -17.09 10.10
N VAL A 125 6.98 -16.22 9.90
CA VAL A 125 6.93 -14.78 10.18
C VAL A 125 6.60 -13.95 8.93
N VAL A 126 5.68 -14.49 8.12
CA VAL A 126 5.33 -13.99 6.79
C VAL A 126 4.56 -12.68 6.81
N ASN A 127 4.52 -12.01 5.66
CA ASN A 127 3.67 -10.85 5.42
C ASN A 127 3.07 -10.94 4.02
N ARG A 128 1.77 -10.64 3.87
CA ARG A 128 1.04 -10.78 2.61
C ARG A 128 0.97 -9.51 1.77
N GLY A 129 1.64 -8.44 2.21
CA GLY A 129 1.91 -7.26 1.40
C GLY A 129 1.17 -6.00 1.84
N ALA A 130 1.14 -5.04 0.93
CA ALA A 130 0.58 -3.71 1.14
C ALA A 130 -0.52 -3.41 0.12
N VAL A 131 -1.29 -2.36 0.39
CA VAL A 131 -2.24 -1.74 -0.55
C VAL A 131 -1.92 -0.27 -0.70
N TYR A 132 -2.02 0.24 -1.92
CA TYR A 132 -1.95 1.65 -2.23
C TYR A 132 -3.34 2.26 -2.32
N ALA A 133 -3.54 3.41 -1.69
CA ALA A 133 -4.71 4.27 -1.90
C ALA A 133 -4.39 5.72 -1.57
N GLU A 134 -4.89 6.65 -2.38
CA GLU A 134 -4.83 8.11 -2.12
C GLU A 134 -3.41 8.62 -1.78
N GLY A 135 -2.39 8.20 -2.54
CA GLY A 135 -1.01 8.64 -2.32
C GLY A 135 -0.30 7.99 -1.12
N ARG A 136 -0.92 6.98 -0.50
CA ARG A 136 -0.41 6.29 0.68
C ARG A 136 -0.32 4.79 0.48
N LEU A 137 0.64 4.21 1.17
CA LEU A 137 0.77 2.76 1.33
C LEU A 137 0.29 2.36 2.71
N PHE A 138 -0.48 1.28 2.76
CA PHE A 138 -0.96 0.69 3.99
C PHE A 138 -0.45 -0.74 4.07
N PHE A 139 0.19 -1.07 5.18
CA PHE A 139 0.67 -2.43 5.46
C PHE A 139 0.60 -2.69 6.97
N ASN A 140 0.77 -3.95 7.34
CA ASN A 140 0.74 -4.36 8.73
C ASN A 140 2.08 -4.97 9.14
N THR A 141 2.39 -4.90 10.44
CA THR A 141 3.57 -5.53 11.03
C THR A 141 3.17 -6.73 11.89
N LEU A 142 4.10 -7.66 12.05
CA LEU A 142 3.86 -8.89 12.81
C LEU A 142 3.44 -8.62 14.26
N ASP A 143 3.88 -7.51 14.84
CA ASP A 143 3.60 -7.09 16.22
C ASP A 143 2.29 -6.29 16.38
N ASN A 144 1.33 -6.52 15.48
CA ASN A 144 -0.03 -5.97 15.51
C ASN A 144 -0.13 -4.45 15.29
N HIS A 145 0.71 -3.86 14.44
CA HIS A 145 0.49 -2.49 13.99
C HIS A 145 -0.01 -2.44 12.55
N ALA A 146 -1.00 -1.59 12.29
CA ALA A 146 -1.26 -1.07 10.95
C ALA A 146 -0.52 0.26 10.79
N ILE A 147 0.09 0.47 9.64
CA ILE A 147 0.92 1.64 9.36
C ILE A 147 0.52 2.21 7.99
N ALA A 148 0.40 3.53 7.94
CA ALA A 148 0.33 4.26 6.68
C ALA A 148 1.62 5.03 6.42
N LEU A 149 2.15 4.89 5.20
CA LEU A 149 3.31 5.64 4.71
C LEU A 149 2.88 6.56 3.57
N GLU A 150 3.49 7.73 3.45
CA GLU A 150 3.46 8.49 2.20
C GLU A 150 4.19 7.70 1.13
N ALA A 151 3.52 7.44 -0.01
CA ALA A 151 4.06 6.56 -1.04
C ALA A 151 5.30 7.14 -1.74
N THR A 152 5.45 8.46 -1.76
CA THR A 152 6.57 9.17 -2.40
C THR A 152 7.83 9.17 -1.54
N SER A 153 7.68 9.39 -0.23
CA SER A 153 8.79 9.65 0.70
C SER A 153 9.09 8.48 1.65
N GLY A 154 8.14 7.56 1.83
CA GLY A 154 8.20 6.51 2.85
C GLY A 154 8.00 7.02 4.28
N LYS A 155 7.63 8.30 4.45
CA LYS A 155 7.39 8.90 5.77
C LYS A 155 6.13 8.30 6.39
N GLU A 156 6.23 7.89 7.65
CA GLU A 156 5.07 7.44 8.43
C GLU A 156 4.06 8.59 8.60
N VAL A 157 2.82 8.34 8.17
CA VAL A 157 1.68 9.24 8.34
C VAL A 157 0.98 8.96 9.67
N TRP A 158 0.74 7.68 9.94
CA TRP A 158 0.18 7.22 11.20
C TRP A 158 0.53 5.75 11.44
N ARG A 159 0.40 5.35 12.71
CA ARG A 159 0.51 3.97 13.19
C ARG A 159 -0.59 3.71 14.21
N ALA A 160 -1.25 2.57 14.09
CA ALA A 160 -2.28 2.13 15.00
C ALA A 160 -1.96 0.73 15.51
N LYS A 161 -2.00 0.54 16.83
CA LYS A 161 -1.88 -0.78 17.46
C LYS A 161 -3.25 -1.46 17.48
N LEU A 162 -3.31 -2.69 17.00
CA LEU A 162 -4.55 -3.44 16.75
C LEU A 162 -4.67 -4.71 17.60
N GLY A 163 -3.64 -5.06 18.37
CA GLY A 163 -3.59 -6.27 19.18
C GLY A 163 -2.37 -6.34 20.08
N GLU A 164 -2.30 -7.40 20.89
CA GLU A 164 -1.29 -7.63 21.91
C GLU A 164 -0.60 -8.99 21.71
N ILE A 165 0.71 -8.98 21.41
CA ILE A 165 1.48 -10.22 21.22
C ILE A 165 1.50 -11.10 22.49
N GLN A 166 1.28 -10.51 23.68
CA GLN A 166 1.20 -11.23 24.95
C GLN A 166 -0.02 -12.14 25.03
N LEU A 167 -1.05 -11.87 24.21
CA LEU A 167 -2.25 -12.70 24.08
C LEU A 167 -2.13 -13.71 22.93
N GLY A 168 -0.95 -13.84 22.32
CA GLY A 168 -0.72 -14.71 21.15
C GLY A 168 -1.16 -14.11 19.82
N GLN A 169 -1.56 -12.84 19.80
CA GLN A 169 -2.07 -12.17 18.60
C GLN A 169 -0.92 -11.74 17.69
N THR A 170 -1.09 -11.94 16.39
CA THR A 170 -0.19 -11.44 15.34
C THR A 170 -0.96 -10.99 14.10
N ILE A 171 -0.30 -10.22 13.24
CA ILE A 171 -0.86 -9.83 11.95
C ILE A 171 0.08 -10.24 10.81
N THR A 172 -0.44 -11.02 9.87
CA THR A 172 0.29 -11.46 8.67
C THR A 172 -0.41 -11.07 7.35
N MET A 173 -1.72 -10.78 7.37
CA MET A 173 -2.46 -10.44 6.15
C MET A 173 -2.21 -9.01 5.67
N ALA A 174 -2.37 -8.80 4.36
CA ALA A 174 -2.39 -7.47 3.77
C ALA A 174 -3.70 -6.75 4.17
N PRO A 175 -3.66 -5.44 4.41
CA PRO A 175 -4.88 -4.66 4.64
C PRO A 175 -5.65 -4.46 3.33
N LEU A 176 -6.94 -4.14 3.45
CA LEU A 176 -7.81 -3.74 2.33
C LEU A 176 -8.34 -2.32 2.56
N VAL A 177 -8.22 -1.44 1.57
CA VAL A 177 -8.75 -0.07 1.67
C VAL A 177 -10.07 0.02 0.90
N VAL A 178 -11.14 0.46 1.57
CA VAL A 178 -12.45 0.68 0.93
C VAL A 178 -13.06 1.96 1.50
N LYS A 179 -13.44 2.91 0.63
CA LYS A 179 -14.16 4.14 1.01
C LYS A 179 -13.50 4.89 2.19
N GLY A 180 -12.19 5.12 2.08
CA GLY A 180 -11.39 5.82 3.09
C GLY A 180 -11.18 5.06 4.40
N LYS A 181 -11.46 3.76 4.44
CA LYS A 181 -11.25 2.90 5.62
C LYS A 181 -10.24 1.81 5.31
N VAL A 182 -9.39 1.50 6.28
CA VAL A 182 -8.41 0.40 6.21
C VAL A 182 -8.97 -0.77 7.02
N LEU A 183 -9.26 -1.87 6.34
CA LEU A 183 -9.76 -3.11 6.94
C LEU A 183 -8.59 -4.03 7.25
N VAL A 184 -8.50 -4.43 8.51
CA VAL A 184 -7.38 -5.20 9.04
C VAL A 184 -7.94 -6.32 9.94
N GLY A 185 -7.62 -7.57 9.61
CA GLY A 185 -7.87 -8.72 10.48
C GLY A 185 -6.82 -8.87 11.59
N ASN A 186 -6.99 -9.88 12.43
CA ASN A 186 -6.00 -10.30 13.41
C ASN A 186 -6.07 -11.83 13.53
N SER A 187 -4.97 -12.47 13.92
CA SER A 187 -4.87 -13.92 14.11
C SER A 187 -4.30 -14.24 15.47
#